data_AF-I1BYF9-F1
#
_entry.id   AF-I1BYF9-F1
#
_cell.length_a   1.000
_cell.length_b   1.000
_cell.length_c   1.000
_cell.angle_alpha   90.00
_cell.angle_beta   90.00
_cell.angle_gamma   90.00
#
_symmetry.space_group_name_H-M   'P 1'
#
loop_
_entity.id
_entity.type
_entity.pdbx_description
1 polymer ?
#
loop_
_entity_poly.entity_id
_entity_poly.type
_entity_poly.pdbx_seq_one_letter_code
_entity_poly.pdbx_strand_id
1 'polypeptide(L)'
;MCLPRHAGGLEVLDPGVQQGALQLRWLTPLLSNVPVGPLATFWTSKGIRFSIVLARLADYLLHCLEDLQASSPYTWPLADYRSSFLFSDLRPPSLRGLDSPFALLFGAIDILPADYQQVVPSANTCLQLPVSACLRTVTNTPLTRSLRQLSLSSPYIRDIDSNLLRPRTAMEFHVHPYLSRKFLRLVRQNHILLAPFLVRPFIPVQYASLGTHPFTPDLTSAVDASPFLFSRKLITVDDSRRLNSTAPVYLSVSHLLKLS
;
A
#
# COMPACT_ATOMS: atom_id res chain seq x y z
N MET A 1 10.35 32.22 -18.74
CA MET A 1 10.03 32.43 -17.31
C MET A 1 11.03 31.68 -16.44
N CYS A 2 12.28 32.16 -16.38
CA CYS A 2 13.35 31.66 -15.51
C CYS A 2 14.28 32.84 -15.21
N LEU A 3 13.93 33.71 -14.28
CA LEU A 3 14.77 34.85 -13.89
C LEU A 3 15.13 34.74 -12.39
N PRO A 4 16.32 35.19 -11.99
CA PRO A 4 16.72 35.21 -10.58
C PRO A 4 15.88 36.22 -9.77
N ARG A 5 15.74 35.99 -8.45
CA ARG A 5 14.83 36.78 -7.56
C ARG A 5 15.04 38.29 -7.64
N HIS A 6 16.27 38.75 -7.85
CA HIS A 6 16.58 40.18 -7.95
C HIS A 6 16.03 40.84 -9.23
N ALA A 7 15.55 40.05 -10.20
CA ALA A 7 14.88 40.51 -11.41
C ALA A 7 13.37 40.19 -11.41
N GLY A 8 12.76 39.94 -10.24
CA GLY A 8 11.33 39.65 -10.12
C GLY A 8 10.90 38.27 -10.61
N GLY A 9 11.85 37.35 -10.83
CA GLY A 9 11.55 35.96 -11.16
C GLY A 9 11.26 35.11 -9.93
N LEU A 10 10.26 34.23 -10.04
CA LEU A 10 10.12 33.06 -9.17
C LEU A 10 11.36 32.21 -9.41
N GLU A 11 12.28 32.15 -8.45
CA GLU A 11 13.40 31.21 -8.45
C GLU A 11 12.87 29.84 -8.85
N VAL A 12 13.13 29.44 -10.11
CA VAL A 12 12.46 28.30 -10.71
C VAL A 12 13.01 27.08 -9.99
N LEU A 13 12.22 26.53 -9.06
CA LEU A 13 12.38 25.17 -8.58
C LEU A 13 12.62 24.28 -9.81
N ASP A 14 13.59 23.36 -9.70
CA ASP A 14 13.90 22.37 -10.73
C ASP A 14 12.64 21.97 -11.52
N PRO A 15 12.58 22.17 -12.85
CA PRO A 15 11.40 21.89 -13.67
C PRO A 15 10.84 20.47 -13.47
N GLY A 16 11.71 19.49 -13.21
CA GLY A 16 11.30 18.12 -12.90
C GLY A 16 10.58 18.03 -11.55
N VAL A 17 11.06 18.77 -10.55
CA VAL A 17 10.41 18.87 -9.22
C VAL A 17 9.07 19.60 -9.32
N GLN A 18 8.98 20.67 -10.11
CA GLN A 18 7.71 21.38 -10.35
C GLN A 18 6.69 20.50 -11.07
N GLN A 19 7.10 19.82 -12.13
CA GLN A 19 6.26 18.86 -12.84
C GLN A 19 5.77 17.77 -11.88
N GLY A 20 6.68 17.17 -11.10
CA GLY A 20 6.32 16.16 -10.10
C GLY A 20 5.33 16.68 -9.06
N ALA A 21 5.53 17.88 -8.52
CA ALA A 21 4.63 18.49 -7.54
C ALA A 21 3.22 18.74 -8.10
N LEU A 22 3.11 19.20 -9.35
CA LEU A 22 1.83 19.39 -10.03
C LEU A 22 1.12 18.05 -10.27
N GLN A 23 1.85 17.03 -10.73
CA GLN A 23 1.31 15.68 -10.92
C GLN A 23 0.77 15.10 -9.60
N LEU A 24 1.50 15.27 -8.49
CA LEU A 24 1.06 14.80 -7.17
C LEU A 24 -0.19 15.53 -6.66
N ARG A 25 -0.31 16.86 -6.90
CA ARG A 25 -1.51 17.62 -6.50
C ARG A 25 -2.76 17.17 -7.25
N TRP A 26 -2.61 16.75 -8.51
CA TRP A 26 -3.73 16.20 -9.29
C TRP A 26 -4.20 14.84 -8.77
N LEU A 27 -3.33 14.12 -8.06
CA LEU A 27 -3.62 12.78 -7.55
C LEU A 27 -4.20 12.71 -6.16
N THR A 28 -4.11 13.77 -5.37
CA THR A 28 -4.66 13.75 -4.01
C THR A 28 -6.08 13.18 -3.96
N PRO A 29 -7.00 13.49 -4.90
CA PRO A 29 -8.32 12.84 -4.95
C PRO A 29 -8.29 11.32 -5.12
N LEU A 30 -7.37 10.77 -5.92
CA LEU A 30 -7.25 9.32 -6.11
C LEU A 30 -6.61 8.65 -4.88
N LEU A 31 -5.72 9.33 -4.16
CA LEU A 31 -5.05 8.74 -2.99
C LEU A 31 -5.87 8.89 -1.70
N SER A 32 -6.64 9.97 -1.58
CA SER A 32 -7.46 10.28 -0.40
C SER A 32 -8.80 9.54 -0.35
N ASN A 33 -9.21 8.85 -1.42
CA ASN A 33 -10.44 8.06 -1.43
C ASN A 33 -10.10 6.56 -1.28
N VAL A 34 -10.46 5.96 -0.14
CA VAL A 34 -10.26 4.53 0.11
C VAL A 34 -11.37 3.74 -0.60
N PRO A 35 -11.05 2.62 -1.24
CA PRO A 35 -12.05 1.69 -1.78
C PRO A 35 -12.73 0.83 -0.70
N VAL A 36 -12.54 1.09 0.60
CA VAL A 36 -13.13 0.32 1.71
C VAL A 36 -14.56 0.81 1.89
N GLY A 37 -15.40 0.41 0.94
CA GLY A 37 -16.80 0.79 0.83
C GLY A 37 -17.36 0.34 -0.52
N PRO A 38 -18.68 0.45 -0.75
CA PRO A 38 -19.26 0.16 -2.05
C PRO A 38 -18.58 1.02 -3.14
N LEU A 39 -18.24 0.47 -4.30
CA LEU A 39 -17.63 1.23 -5.43
C LEU A 39 -18.36 2.56 -5.72
N ALA A 40 -19.68 2.61 -5.46
CA ALA A 40 -20.51 3.79 -5.59
C ALA A 40 -20.03 5.01 -4.76
N THR A 41 -19.43 4.81 -3.58
CA THR A 41 -18.95 5.93 -2.74
C THR A 41 -17.67 6.56 -3.29
N PHE A 42 -16.81 5.77 -3.93
CA PHE A 42 -15.61 6.24 -4.61
C PHE A 42 -15.95 7.19 -5.77
N TRP A 43 -16.85 6.75 -6.67
CA TRP A 43 -17.28 7.53 -7.83
C TRP A 43 -18.06 8.81 -7.47
N THR A 44 -18.71 8.82 -6.31
CA THR A 44 -19.48 9.97 -5.83
C THR A 44 -18.66 10.97 -5.02
N SER A 45 -17.39 10.66 -4.72
CA SER A 45 -16.49 11.57 -4.01
C SER A 45 -16.32 12.90 -4.77
N LYS A 46 -16.27 14.02 -4.02
CA LYS A 46 -16.19 15.37 -4.62
C LYS A 46 -15.01 15.52 -5.59
N GLY A 47 -13.88 14.87 -5.30
CA GLY A 47 -12.69 14.98 -6.15
C GLY A 47 -12.79 14.22 -7.48
N ILE A 48 -13.51 13.10 -7.51
CA ILE A 48 -13.65 12.25 -8.71
C ILE A 48 -14.86 12.67 -9.54
N ARG A 49 -15.99 12.97 -8.87
CA ARG A 49 -17.26 13.34 -9.52
C ARG A 49 -17.13 14.53 -10.48
N PHE A 50 -16.27 15.51 -10.16
CA PHE A 50 -16.12 16.72 -10.97
C PHE A 50 -14.95 16.66 -11.96
N SER A 51 -14.30 15.50 -12.12
CA SER A 51 -13.16 15.33 -13.05
C SER A 51 -13.35 14.13 -13.97
N ILE A 52 -13.56 14.40 -15.26
CA ILE A 52 -13.66 13.36 -16.30
C ILE A 52 -12.34 12.59 -16.42
N VAL A 53 -11.21 13.30 -16.35
CA VAL A 53 -9.88 12.70 -16.52
C VAL A 53 -9.55 11.77 -15.35
N LEU A 54 -9.74 12.22 -14.10
CA LEU A 54 -9.45 11.39 -12.94
C LEU A 54 -10.37 10.17 -12.85
N ALA A 55 -11.64 10.34 -13.20
CA ALA A 55 -12.57 9.23 -13.25
C ALA A 55 -12.12 8.17 -14.27
N ARG A 56 -11.73 8.58 -15.49
CA ARG A 56 -11.27 7.63 -16.52
C ARG A 56 -9.94 6.98 -16.21
N LEU A 57 -9.01 7.69 -15.57
CA LEU A 57 -7.78 7.10 -15.08
C LEU A 57 -8.05 6.04 -14.01
N ALA A 58 -8.90 6.34 -13.04
CA ALA A 58 -9.29 5.37 -12.01
C ALA A 58 -9.94 4.12 -12.62
N ASP A 59 -10.87 4.31 -13.56
CA ASP A 59 -11.56 3.23 -14.28
C ASP A 59 -10.57 2.33 -15.02
N TYR A 60 -9.63 2.93 -15.76
CA TYR A 60 -8.61 2.20 -16.50
C TYR A 60 -7.64 1.44 -15.58
N LEU A 61 -7.26 2.03 -14.44
CA LEU A 61 -6.42 1.36 -13.44
C LEU A 61 -7.14 0.15 -12.83
N LEU A 62 -8.39 0.32 -12.41
CA LEU A 62 -9.19 -0.75 -11.81
C LEU A 62 -9.39 -1.89 -12.81
N HIS A 63 -9.73 -1.58 -14.06
CA HIS A 63 -9.84 -2.57 -15.12
C HIS A 63 -8.54 -3.38 -15.31
N CYS A 64 -7.39 -2.71 -15.34
CA CYS A 64 -6.09 -3.38 -15.44
C CYS A 64 -5.79 -4.27 -14.21
N LEU A 65 -6.24 -3.89 -13.02
CA LEU A 65 -6.06 -4.68 -11.80
C LEU A 65 -6.97 -5.91 -11.78
N GLU A 66 -8.22 -5.78 -12.24
CA GLU A 66 -9.18 -6.88 -12.37
C GLU A 66 -8.70 -7.92 -13.39
N ASP A 67 -8.20 -7.48 -14.55
CA ASP A 67 -7.65 -8.36 -15.57
C ASP A 67 -6.42 -9.15 -15.04
N LEU A 68 -5.58 -8.48 -14.25
CA LEU A 68 -4.46 -9.15 -13.58
C LEU A 68 -4.91 -10.16 -12.54
N GLN A 69 -5.92 -9.83 -11.73
CA GLN A 69 -6.49 -10.75 -10.76
C GLN A 69 -7.08 -11.99 -11.46
N ALA A 70 -7.73 -11.82 -12.61
CA ALA A 70 -8.24 -12.93 -13.41
C ALA A 70 -7.11 -13.82 -13.95
N SER A 71 -6.01 -13.22 -14.42
CA SER A 71 -4.86 -13.95 -14.95
C SER A 71 -3.98 -14.62 -13.89
N SER A 72 -3.95 -14.09 -12.66
CA SER A 72 -3.10 -14.59 -11.57
C SER A 72 -3.73 -14.40 -10.18
N PRO A 73 -4.78 -15.19 -9.87
CA PRO A 73 -5.58 -15.01 -8.65
C PRO A 73 -4.79 -15.27 -7.36
N TYR A 74 -3.70 -16.04 -7.45
CA TYR A 74 -2.83 -16.37 -6.31
C TYR A 74 -1.80 -15.30 -5.99
N THR A 75 -1.49 -14.42 -6.95
CA THR A 75 -0.58 -13.30 -6.69
C THR A 75 -1.34 -12.08 -6.24
N TRP A 76 -2.49 -11.77 -6.86
CA TRP A 76 -3.06 -10.42 -6.84
C TRP A 76 -4.56 -10.42 -6.50
N PRO A 77 -4.92 -10.23 -5.23
CA PRO A 77 -6.11 -9.47 -4.92
C PRO A 77 -5.67 -8.24 -4.11
N LEU A 78 -5.42 -7.14 -4.81
CA LEU A 78 -5.08 -5.90 -4.13
C LEU A 78 -6.36 -5.31 -3.56
N ALA A 79 -6.58 -5.51 -2.26
CA ALA A 79 -7.76 -5.01 -1.57
C ALA A 79 -7.75 -3.47 -1.50
N ASP A 80 -6.57 -2.87 -1.68
CA ASP A 80 -6.38 -1.45 -1.77
C ASP A 80 -5.45 -1.06 -2.92
N TYR A 81 -6.05 -0.63 -4.03
CA TYR A 81 -5.35 -0.23 -5.27
C TYR A 81 -4.29 0.85 -5.03
N ARG A 82 -4.39 1.62 -3.93
CA ARG A 82 -3.44 2.69 -3.60
C ARG A 82 -2.02 2.15 -3.38
N SER A 83 -1.91 0.88 -3.00
CA SER A 83 -0.63 0.18 -2.86
C SER A 83 0.13 0.10 -4.20
N SER A 84 -0.56 0.02 -5.35
CA SER A 84 0.09 0.03 -6.68
C SER A 84 0.76 1.37 -6.99
N PHE A 85 0.28 2.48 -6.42
CA PHE A 85 0.97 3.76 -6.56
C PHE A 85 2.27 3.78 -5.74
N LEU A 86 2.22 3.28 -4.52
CA LEU A 86 3.32 3.31 -3.55
C LEU A 86 4.46 2.33 -3.84
N PHE A 87 4.14 1.15 -4.38
CA PHE A 87 5.09 0.05 -4.55
C PHE A 87 5.15 -0.34 -6.03
N SER A 88 6.29 -0.10 -6.66
CA SER A 88 6.47 -0.30 -8.11
C SER A 88 6.26 -1.73 -8.58
N ASP A 89 6.63 -2.72 -7.74
CA ASP A 89 6.38 -4.13 -8.02
C ASP A 89 4.88 -4.49 -7.94
N LEU A 90 4.04 -3.64 -7.32
CA LEU A 90 2.58 -3.80 -7.26
C LEU A 90 1.82 -3.22 -8.47
N ARG A 91 2.50 -2.54 -9.39
CA ARG A 91 1.86 -1.89 -10.55
C ARG A 91 1.46 -2.89 -11.61
N PRO A 92 0.31 -2.74 -12.28
CA PRO A 92 0.00 -3.53 -13.45
C PRO A 92 1.10 -3.45 -14.51
N PRO A 93 1.62 -4.57 -15.06
CA PRO A 93 2.69 -4.55 -16.07
C PRO A 93 2.35 -3.67 -17.29
N SER A 94 1.09 -3.68 -17.72
CA SER A 94 0.55 -2.83 -18.79
C SER A 94 0.73 -1.33 -18.53
N LEU A 95 0.77 -0.91 -17.26
CA LEU A 95 0.85 0.49 -16.87
C LEU A 95 2.27 0.96 -16.54
N ARG A 96 3.27 0.08 -16.57
CA ARG A 96 4.67 0.41 -16.22
C ARG A 96 5.46 1.04 -17.36
N GLY A 97 4.98 0.94 -18.60
CA GLY A 97 5.66 1.48 -19.78
C GLY A 97 5.69 3.01 -19.80
N LEU A 98 6.63 3.59 -20.56
CA LEU A 98 6.72 5.05 -20.74
C LEU A 98 5.53 5.63 -21.50
N ASP A 99 4.87 4.83 -22.34
CA ASP A 99 3.66 5.19 -23.09
C ASP A 99 2.38 5.12 -22.23
N SER A 100 2.50 4.67 -20.99
CA SER A 100 1.38 4.57 -20.07
C SER A 100 0.89 5.97 -19.66
N PRO A 101 -0.43 6.20 -19.53
CA PRO A 101 -0.94 7.44 -18.95
C PRO A 101 -0.51 7.62 -17.48
N PHE A 102 0.02 6.58 -16.84
CA PHE A 102 0.56 6.61 -15.48
C PHE A 102 2.08 6.79 -15.43
N ALA A 103 2.80 6.86 -16.55
CA ALA A 103 4.27 6.88 -16.56
C ALA A 103 4.85 8.06 -15.75
N LEU A 104 4.43 9.28 -16.07
CA LEU A 104 4.84 10.50 -15.36
C LEU A 104 4.44 10.45 -13.89
N LEU A 105 3.31 9.81 -13.63
CA LEU A 105 2.72 9.73 -12.32
C LEU A 105 3.49 8.82 -11.37
N PHE A 106 3.75 7.61 -11.84
CA PHE A 106 4.58 6.64 -11.16
C PHE A 106 5.99 7.19 -10.97
N GLY A 107 6.54 7.87 -11.98
CA GLY A 107 7.81 8.59 -11.87
C GLY A 107 7.79 9.63 -10.74
N ALA A 108 6.76 10.47 -10.65
CA ALA A 108 6.65 11.49 -9.61
C ALA A 108 6.58 10.88 -8.19
N ILE A 109 5.84 9.77 -8.02
CA ILE A 109 5.76 9.07 -6.72
C ILE A 109 7.07 8.36 -6.37
N ASP A 110 7.75 7.76 -7.35
CA ASP A 110 8.99 7.03 -7.14
C ASP A 110 10.16 7.93 -6.70
N ILE A 111 10.14 9.21 -7.10
CA ILE A 111 11.13 10.20 -6.69
C ILE A 111 10.97 10.58 -5.21
N LEU A 112 9.78 10.40 -4.63
CA LEU A 112 9.54 10.78 -3.24
C LEU A 112 10.35 9.90 -2.27
N PRO A 113 10.99 10.50 -1.24
CA PRO A 113 11.69 9.73 -0.22
C PRO A 113 10.72 8.80 0.49
N ALA A 114 11.09 7.52 0.57
CA ALA A 114 10.32 6.50 1.24
C ALA A 114 10.90 6.24 2.63
N ASP A 115 10.30 6.81 3.68
CA ASP A 115 10.62 6.46 5.06
C ASP A 115 9.44 5.83 5.79
N TYR A 116 9.46 4.50 5.86
CA TYR A 116 8.43 3.70 6.50
C TYR A 116 8.82 3.21 7.90
N GLN A 117 9.88 3.76 8.52
CA GLN A 117 10.35 3.27 9.83
C GLN A 117 9.26 3.35 10.91
N GLN A 118 8.44 4.40 10.87
CA GLN A 118 7.38 4.64 11.85
C GLN A 118 6.00 4.12 11.43
N VAL A 119 5.86 3.53 10.24
CA VAL A 119 4.56 3.06 9.74
C VAL A 119 4.12 1.79 10.49
N VAL A 120 2.88 1.79 10.99
CA VAL A 120 2.27 0.61 11.64
C VAL A 120 1.11 0.13 10.74
N PRO A 121 1.37 -0.78 9.79
CA PRO A 121 0.32 -1.36 8.97
C PRO A 121 -0.33 -2.56 9.67
N SER A 122 -1.56 -2.90 9.28
CA SER A 122 -2.19 -4.16 9.69
C SER A 122 -1.43 -5.38 9.15
N ALA A 123 -1.58 -6.52 9.82
CA ALA A 123 -0.99 -7.79 9.38
C ALA A 123 -1.44 -8.16 7.95
N ASN A 124 -2.72 -7.96 7.63
CA ASN A 124 -3.28 -8.23 6.31
C ASN A 124 -2.70 -7.29 5.24
N THR A 125 -2.48 -6.02 5.56
CA THR A 125 -1.81 -5.09 4.64
C THR A 125 -0.41 -5.57 4.31
N CYS A 126 0.36 -6.02 5.31
CA CYS A 126 1.70 -6.57 5.07
C CYS A 126 1.68 -7.79 4.14
N LEU A 127 0.71 -8.69 4.30
CA LEU A 127 0.62 -9.90 3.47
C LEU A 127 0.37 -9.59 1.98
N GLN A 128 -0.21 -8.43 1.66
CA GLN A 128 -0.41 -8.00 0.26
C GLN A 128 0.84 -7.39 -0.38
N LEU A 129 1.84 -7.02 0.42
CA LEU A 129 3.04 -6.38 -0.11
C LEU A 129 3.98 -7.40 -0.78
N PRO A 130 4.72 -6.96 -1.81
CA PRO A 130 5.79 -7.77 -2.40
C PRO A 130 7.01 -7.74 -1.47
N VAL A 131 7.83 -8.78 -1.52
CA VAL A 131 9.06 -8.87 -0.75
C VAL A 131 9.92 -7.63 -0.92
N SER A 132 10.06 -7.09 -2.14
CA SER A 132 10.87 -5.89 -2.41
C SER A 132 10.45 -4.65 -1.63
N ALA A 133 9.17 -4.51 -1.27
CA ALA A 133 8.66 -3.40 -0.48
C ALA A 133 9.03 -3.49 1.00
N CYS A 134 9.35 -4.69 1.49
CA CYS A 134 9.48 -4.98 2.91
C CYS A 134 10.91 -5.28 3.35
N LEU A 135 11.89 -4.87 2.53
CA LEU A 135 13.30 -4.98 2.86
C LEU A 135 13.84 -3.64 3.33
N ARG A 136 14.82 -3.72 4.20
CA ARG A 136 15.65 -2.56 4.52
C ARG A 136 16.53 -2.24 3.31
N THR A 137 16.75 -0.96 3.04
CA THR A 137 17.50 -0.43 1.87
C THR A 137 18.93 -0.97 1.74
N VAL A 138 19.50 -1.49 2.82
CA VAL A 138 20.84 -2.09 2.85
C VAL A 138 20.73 -3.61 2.68
N THR A 139 20.45 -4.07 1.46
CA THR A 139 20.59 -5.50 1.14
C THR A 139 21.92 -5.72 0.43
N ASN A 140 22.84 -6.46 1.07
CA ASN A 140 24.13 -6.84 0.46
C ASN A 140 23.97 -7.91 -0.63
N THR A 141 22.79 -8.55 -0.71
CA THR A 141 22.49 -9.57 -1.71
C THR A 141 21.43 -9.08 -2.70
N PRO A 142 21.75 -8.99 -4.00
CA PRO A 142 20.77 -8.62 -5.00
C PRO A 142 19.71 -9.72 -5.11
N LEU A 143 18.44 -9.35 -4.95
CA LEU A 143 17.33 -10.27 -5.09
C LEU A 143 16.98 -10.50 -6.57
N THR A 144 16.81 -11.77 -6.94
CA THR A 144 16.24 -12.16 -8.24
C THR A 144 14.83 -11.58 -8.40
N ARG A 145 14.45 -11.20 -9.62
CA ARG A 145 13.13 -10.62 -9.94
C ARG A 145 11.95 -11.42 -9.35
N SER A 146 11.95 -12.74 -9.48
CA SER A 146 10.89 -13.60 -8.96
C SER A 146 10.78 -13.54 -7.43
N LEU A 147 11.90 -13.36 -6.72
CA LEU A 147 11.88 -13.23 -5.27
C LEU A 147 11.41 -11.84 -4.84
N ARG A 148 11.78 -10.78 -5.59
CA ARG A 148 11.34 -9.41 -5.34
C ARG A 148 9.82 -9.27 -5.42
N GLN A 149 9.22 -9.90 -6.44
CA GLN A 149 7.79 -9.82 -6.74
C GLN A 149 6.94 -10.82 -5.95
N LEU A 150 7.57 -11.73 -5.20
CA LEU A 150 6.87 -12.67 -4.35
C LEU A 150 6.03 -11.92 -3.31
N SER A 151 4.73 -12.20 -3.24
CA SER A 151 3.86 -11.65 -2.19
C SER A 151 4.21 -12.25 -0.83
N LEU A 152 4.15 -11.46 0.23
CA LEU A 152 4.38 -11.92 1.62
C LEU A 152 3.33 -12.93 2.12
N SER A 153 2.15 -12.97 1.50
CA SER A 153 1.16 -14.03 1.70
C SER A 153 1.67 -15.44 1.35
N SER A 154 2.72 -15.54 0.51
CA SER A 154 3.33 -16.82 0.11
C SER A 154 4.25 -17.43 1.18
N PRO A 155 5.13 -16.67 1.86
CA PRO A 155 5.93 -17.16 2.98
C PRO A 155 5.28 -17.04 4.36
N TYR A 156 4.33 -16.12 4.56
CA TYR A 156 3.71 -15.84 5.85
C TYR A 156 2.19 -16.02 5.82
N ILE A 157 1.61 -16.19 7.00
CA ILE A 157 0.17 -16.23 7.24
C ILE A 157 -0.14 -15.49 8.54
N ARG A 158 -1.32 -14.86 8.61
CA ARG A 158 -1.85 -14.31 9.85
C ARG A 158 -2.49 -15.43 10.64
N ASP A 159 -2.04 -15.61 11.85
CA ASP A 159 -2.66 -16.49 12.82
C ASP A 159 -3.91 -15.81 13.39
N ILE A 160 -5.05 -16.50 13.34
CA ILE A 160 -6.36 -15.92 13.68
C ILE A 160 -6.47 -15.70 15.19
N ASP A 161 -5.90 -16.63 15.97
CA ASP A 161 -6.01 -16.60 17.43
C ASP A 161 -5.15 -15.49 18.03
N SER A 162 -3.90 -15.37 17.57
CA SER A 162 -2.96 -14.36 18.08
C SER A 162 -3.02 -13.03 17.33
N ASN A 163 -3.66 -12.97 16.16
CA ASN A 163 -3.60 -11.86 15.20
C ASN A 163 -2.19 -11.53 14.69
N LEU A 164 -1.19 -12.38 14.96
CA LEU A 164 0.19 -12.17 14.58
C LEU A 164 0.50 -12.79 13.22
N LEU A 165 1.51 -12.25 12.56
CA LEU A 165 2.13 -12.94 11.43
C LEU A 165 3.03 -14.05 11.93
N ARG A 166 2.98 -15.19 11.23
CA ARG A 166 3.92 -16.29 11.41
C ARG A 166 4.36 -16.86 10.06
N PRO A 167 5.56 -17.46 9.98
CA PRO A 167 5.95 -18.22 8.80
C PRO A 167 4.96 -19.35 8.53
N ARG A 168 4.68 -19.61 7.26
CA ARG A 168 3.95 -20.80 6.84
C ARG A 168 4.79 -22.05 7.11
N THR A 169 4.11 -23.10 7.52
CA THR A 169 4.64 -24.46 7.65
C THR A 169 4.79 -25.12 6.28
N ALA A 170 5.47 -26.26 6.23
CA ALA A 170 5.71 -26.99 4.97
C ALA A 170 4.43 -27.34 4.22
N MET A 171 3.34 -27.62 4.95
CA MET A 171 2.03 -28.03 4.41
C MET A 171 1.17 -26.85 3.95
N GLU A 172 1.47 -25.64 4.43
CA GLU A 172 0.72 -24.41 4.11
C GLU A 172 1.25 -23.68 2.87
N PHE A 173 2.33 -24.17 2.26
CA PHE A 173 2.89 -23.59 1.03
C PHE A 173 2.12 -24.07 -0.20
N HIS A 174 1.12 -23.30 -0.62
CA HIS A 174 0.36 -23.59 -1.83
C HIS A 174 0.87 -22.83 -3.05
N VAL A 175 1.46 -21.65 -2.84
CA VAL A 175 1.89 -20.73 -3.90
C VAL A 175 3.40 -20.54 -3.83
N HIS A 176 4.09 -20.87 -4.92
CA HIS A 176 5.55 -20.78 -5.08
C HIS A 176 6.38 -21.31 -3.89
N PRO A 177 6.20 -22.58 -3.47
CA PRO A 177 6.82 -23.14 -2.26
C PRO A 177 8.35 -23.00 -2.22
N TYR A 178 9.01 -23.16 -3.37
CA TYR A 178 10.46 -23.01 -3.46
C TYR A 178 10.92 -21.57 -3.17
N LEU A 179 10.24 -20.57 -3.75
CA LEU A 179 10.57 -19.16 -3.53
C LEU A 179 10.30 -18.75 -2.08
N SER A 180 9.18 -19.19 -1.50
CA SER A 180 8.83 -18.93 -0.10
C SER A 180 9.87 -19.48 0.86
N ARG A 181 10.29 -20.74 0.68
CA ARG A 181 11.36 -21.36 1.50
C ARG A 181 12.70 -20.66 1.30
N LYS A 182 13.05 -20.31 0.06
CA LYS A 182 14.28 -19.58 -0.24
C LYS A 182 14.29 -18.22 0.46
N PHE A 183 13.20 -17.47 0.39
CA PHE A 183 13.05 -16.18 1.07
C PHE A 183 13.20 -16.34 2.59
N LEU A 184 12.46 -17.26 3.22
CA LEU A 184 12.55 -17.50 4.67
C LEU A 184 13.97 -17.91 5.10
N ARG A 185 14.67 -18.70 4.28
CA ARG A 185 16.07 -19.07 4.54
C ARG A 185 16.98 -17.84 4.49
N LEU A 186 16.81 -16.94 3.53
CA LEU A 186 17.58 -15.71 3.43
C LEU A 186 17.38 -14.80 4.64
N VAL A 187 16.14 -14.67 5.13
CA VAL A 187 15.82 -13.93 6.37
C VAL A 187 16.52 -14.57 7.57
N ARG A 188 16.37 -15.88 7.77
CA ARG A 188 16.97 -16.61 8.91
C ARG A 188 18.50 -16.54 8.94
N GLN A 189 19.14 -16.50 7.77
CA GLN A 189 20.58 -16.42 7.63
C GLN A 189 21.09 -14.97 7.63
N ASN A 190 20.24 -13.97 7.89
CA ASN A 190 20.58 -12.54 7.87
C ASN A 190 21.17 -12.05 6.53
N HIS A 191 20.92 -12.75 5.43
CA HIS A 191 21.32 -12.29 4.09
C HIS A 191 20.45 -11.12 3.60
N ILE A 192 19.22 -11.03 4.11
CA ILE A 192 18.29 -9.93 3.91
C ILE A 192 17.71 -9.48 5.26
N LEU A 193 17.47 -8.18 5.38
CA LEU A 193 16.88 -7.59 6.59
C LEU A 193 15.49 -7.06 6.27
N LEU A 194 14.52 -7.41 7.11
CA LEU A 194 13.15 -6.93 6.98
C LEU A 194 13.06 -5.47 7.42
N ALA A 195 12.16 -4.72 6.78
CA ALA A 195 11.85 -3.35 7.17
C ALA A 195 11.18 -3.32 8.56
N PRO A 196 11.42 -2.27 9.38
CA PRO A 196 10.87 -2.20 10.74
C PRO A 196 9.35 -2.35 10.80
N PHE A 197 8.62 -1.76 9.85
CA PHE A 197 7.17 -1.87 9.80
C PHE A 197 6.67 -3.32 9.64
N LEU A 198 7.43 -4.17 8.94
CA LEU A 198 7.06 -5.58 8.73
C LEU A 198 7.32 -6.42 9.99
N VAL A 199 8.26 -6.02 10.85
CA VAL A 199 8.55 -6.76 12.08
C VAL A 199 7.42 -6.61 13.11
N ARG A 200 6.74 -5.46 13.11
CA ARG A 200 5.70 -5.10 14.10
C ARG A 200 4.55 -6.12 14.18
N PRO A 201 3.97 -6.61 13.07
CA PRO A 201 2.94 -7.66 13.11
C PRO A 201 3.38 -9.04 13.66
N PHE A 202 4.68 -9.28 13.88
CA PHE A 202 5.17 -10.51 14.52
C PHE A 202 5.27 -10.39 16.05
N ILE A 203 5.14 -9.18 16.59
CA ILE A 203 5.33 -8.89 18.02
C ILE A 203 3.97 -8.98 18.73
N PRO A 204 3.83 -9.82 19.77
CA PRO A 204 2.64 -9.85 20.61
C PRO A 204 2.29 -8.47 21.18
N VAL A 205 0.99 -8.16 21.26
CA VAL A 205 0.48 -6.84 21.69
C VAL A 205 1.03 -6.42 23.06
N GLN A 206 1.16 -7.36 24.01
CA GLN A 206 1.72 -7.06 25.34
C GLN A 206 3.18 -6.56 25.33
N TYR A 207 3.91 -6.80 24.24
CA TYR A 207 5.31 -6.39 24.09
C TYR A 207 5.48 -5.17 23.19
N ALA A 208 4.40 -4.67 22.56
CA ALA A 208 4.47 -3.57 21.61
C ALA A 208 4.95 -2.25 22.23
N SER A 209 4.78 -2.07 23.54
CA SER A 209 5.23 -0.89 24.31
C SER A 209 6.62 -1.02 24.94
N LEU A 210 7.22 -2.22 24.96
CA LEU A 210 8.44 -2.50 25.72
C LEU A 210 9.74 -2.28 24.91
N GLY A 211 9.63 -2.05 23.61
CA GLY A 211 10.78 -1.87 22.72
C GLY A 211 11.32 -0.43 22.67
N THR A 212 12.47 -0.25 22.01
CA THR A 212 13.08 1.06 21.73
C THR A 212 12.20 1.96 20.85
N HIS A 213 11.30 1.36 20.09
CA HIS A 213 10.32 2.04 19.24
C HIS A 213 8.92 1.49 19.54
N PRO A 214 8.27 1.99 20.62
CA PRO A 214 6.94 1.54 20.99
C PRO A 214 5.93 1.88 19.88
N PHE A 215 4.93 1.03 19.70
CA PHE A 215 3.88 1.22 18.71
C PHE A 215 2.54 0.68 19.20
N THR A 216 1.45 1.19 18.64
CA THR A 216 0.10 0.67 18.86
C THR A 216 -0.26 -0.29 17.73
N PRO A 217 -0.40 -1.61 17.97
CA PRO A 217 -0.73 -2.56 16.91
C PRO A 217 -2.08 -2.28 16.26
N ASP A 218 -2.13 -2.41 14.94
CA ASP A 218 -3.39 -2.43 14.19
C ASP A 218 -3.92 -3.87 14.11
N LEU A 219 -5.00 -4.13 14.85
CA LEU A 219 -5.65 -5.44 14.94
C LEU A 219 -6.77 -5.62 13.91
N THR A 220 -7.02 -4.62 13.07
CA THR A 220 -8.05 -4.72 12.05
C THR A 220 -7.69 -5.76 11.00
N SER A 221 -8.71 -6.44 10.47
CA SER A 221 -8.56 -7.34 9.32
C SER A 221 -8.58 -6.59 7.99
N ALA A 222 -8.78 -5.27 8.01
CA ALA A 222 -8.80 -4.46 6.80
C ALA A 222 -7.39 -4.34 6.22
N VAL A 223 -7.32 -4.30 4.89
CA VAL A 223 -6.13 -3.88 4.18
C VAL A 223 -6.25 -2.37 3.95
N ASP A 224 -5.25 -1.62 4.39
CA ASP A 224 -5.25 -0.16 4.30
C ASP A 224 -3.84 0.37 4.01
N ALA A 225 -3.70 1.04 2.86
CA ALA A 225 -2.49 1.72 2.45
C ALA A 225 -2.33 3.12 3.08
N SER A 226 -3.34 3.64 3.79
CA SER A 226 -3.30 4.99 4.38
C SER A 226 -2.07 5.23 5.26
N PRO A 227 -1.63 4.31 6.14
CA PRO A 227 -0.43 4.51 6.96
C PRO A 227 0.83 4.81 6.12
N PHE A 228 0.97 4.19 4.95
CA PHE A 228 2.09 4.45 4.03
C PHE A 228 1.94 5.78 3.30
N LEU A 229 0.73 6.11 2.85
CA LEU A 229 0.43 7.39 2.22
C LEU A 229 0.68 8.57 3.18
N PHE A 230 0.36 8.40 4.47
CA PHE A 230 0.65 9.37 5.52
C PHE A 230 2.14 9.61 5.69
N SER A 231 2.93 8.54 5.79
CA SER A 231 4.37 8.65 5.92
C SER A 231 5.00 9.40 4.74
N ARG A 232 4.48 9.20 3.51
CA ARG A 232 4.90 9.95 2.32
C ARG A 232 4.28 11.34 2.17
N LYS A 233 3.46 11.80 3.13
CA LYS A 233 2.74 13.08 3.09
C LYS A 233 1.86 13.25 1.85
N LEU A 234 1.31 12.14 1.34
CA LEU A 234 0.44 12.11 0.16
C LEU A 234 -1.03 12.40 0.49
N ILE A 235 -1.43 12.18 1.74
CA ILE A 235 -2.79 12.42 2.27
C ILE A 235 -2.72 13.07 3.67
N THR A 236 -3.81 13.70 4.12
CA THR A 236 -3.89 14.39 5.42
C THR A 236 -4.78 13.65 6.43
N VAL A 237 -4.57 13.87 7.74
CA VAL A 237 -5.27 13.12 8.80
C VAL A 237 -6.79 13.33 8.74
N ASP A 238 -7.23 14.48 8.23
CA ASP A 238 -8.64 14.75 7.98
C ASP A 238 -9.19 13.89 6.84
N ASP A 239 -8.36 13.49 5.88
CA ASP A 239 -8.73 12.52 4.87
C ASP A 239 -8.95 11.14 5.51
N SER A 240 -8.06 10.64 6.38
CA SER A 240 -8.26 9.31 7.01
C SER A 240 -9.38 9.21 8.02
N ARG A 241 -9.66 10.27 8.78
CA ARG A 241 -10.80 10.25 9.72
C ARG A 241 -12.13 10.13 8.98
N ARG A 242 -12.25 10.74 7.79
CA ARG A 242 -13.41 10.56 6.90
C ARG A 242 -13.52 9.13 6.35
N LEU A 243 -12.38 8.46 6.17
CA LEU A 243 -12.31 7.09 5.65
C LEU A 243 -12.62 6.03 6.72
N ASN A 244 -12.20 6.25 7.96
CA ASN A 244 -12.50 5.36 9.09
C ASN A 244 -13.95 5.50 9.59
N SER A 245 -14.62 6.63 9.31
CA SER A 245 -16.03 6.82 9.66
C SER A 245 -17.03 6.02 8.82
N THR A 246 -16.57 5.31 7.79
CA THR A 246 -17.42 4.55 6.85
C THR A 246 -17.26 3.02 6.93
N ALA A 247 -16.61 2.47 7.96
CA ALA A 247 -16.72 1.05 8.30
C ALA A 247 -18.12 0.77 8.92
N PRO A 248 -18.72 -0.41 8.67
CA PRO A 248 -20.17 -0.57 8.70
C PRO A 248 -20.73 -0.39 10.11
N VAL A 249 -21.78 0.42 10.20
CA VAL A 249 -22.79 0.27 11.26
C VAL A 249 -23.28 -1.17 11.12
N TYR A 250 -22.81 -2.05 12.00
CA TYR A 250 -23.47 -3.33 12.22
C TYR A 250 -24.94 -3.01 12.46
N LEU A 251 -25.81 -3.56 11.61
CA LEU A 251 -27.22 -3.69 11.89
C LEU A 251 -27.34 -4.31 13.28
N SER A 252 -27.66 -3.46 14.25
CA SER A 252 -28.03 -3.87 15.59
C SER A 252 -29.35 -4.63 15.45
N VAL A 253 -29.25 -5.95 15.31
CA VAL A 253 -30.39 -6.87 15.46
C VAL A 253 -30.76 -6.85 16.95
N SER A 254 -31.53 -5.85 17.36
CA SER A 254 -32.12 -5.79 18.70
C SER A 254 -33.45 -5.04 18.76
N HIS A 255 -34.12 -4.83 17.63
CA HIS A 255 -35.50 -4.28 17.61
C HIS A 255 -36.40 -5.01 16.61
N LEU A 256 -36.60 -6.31 16.82
CA LEU A 256 -37.71 -7.07 16.22
C LEU A 256 -38.23 -8.17 17.16
N LEU A 257 -38.42 -7.83 18.43
CA LEU A 257 -39.28 -8.57 19.36
C LEU A 257 -39.98 -7.56 20.26
N LYS A 258 -41.08 -7.00 19.76
CA LYS A 258 -42.18 -6.38 20.54
C LYS A 258 -43.27 -5.92 19.58
N LEU A 259 -44.01 -6.87 19.03
CA LEU A 259 -45.41 -6.71 18.63
C LEU A 259 -46.05 -8.11 18.70
N SER A 260 -46.41 -8.47 19.93
CA SER A 260 -47.61 -9.23 20.26
C SER A 260 -48.64 -8.23 20.76
#